data_AF-A0A2E1AD25-F1
#
_entry.id   AF-A0A2E1AD25-F1
#
_cell.length_a   1.000
_cell.length_b   1.000
_cell.length_c   1.000
_cell.angle_alpha   90.00
_cell.angle_beta   90.00
_cell.angle_gamma   90.00
#
_symmetry.space_group_name_H-M   'P 1'
#
loop_
_entity.id
_entity.type
_entity.pdbx_description
1 polymer ?
#
loop_
_entity_poly.entity_id
_entity_poly.type
_entity_poly.pdbx_seq_one_letter_code
_entity_poly.pdbx_strand_id
1 'polypeptide(L)'
;MLQQTGTAIHRDQHSGNSLAKFVQWLGYVPLGIKILGIVLAAMMPPAFVLFLWFIDHASTENPTFLSLKWMLGVFIATLFGLVFARLLTNVFIQPIREIARVAQLVNDGKLNQRVIVKANDEIGYLGTTFNTMIDSLQHSHTALHDMNNHLTERNQELSILCDLASIRARSLIAEDAVNVGLKQVLEITGFDAGIISLVNEAETLVNRAHNNMPPDLLFDPDFLDLQEQLMVQARKDTEPHWVGVGAVATDAHMQAGFLESWGYRGLINVPILVEGDVRGLLTIFHKTPLADAPERLSLLSACKQLSITLENALLYQELRRKDAIRSRLLASAVAAQEQERERISRELHDETGQALTALLVQMKVFERLPNLDAVSAHASDMREIVVQTLDEVRRLARDLRPSTLDNLGLAPTLEWYIKACQQKYGLDISHQFTLAPSERLPRDIELILYRVAQEALTNIARHARANRAWIHLEQVGDLVRLRIEDDGCGFDVETTLNAHDRNLGLLGIQERVGLLGGKLHLESAPGQGTCLQVEVAAS
;
A
#
# COMPACT_ATOMS: atom_id res chain seq x y z
N MET A 1 0.65 2.65 -53.62
CA MET A 1 0.75 1.21 -53.93
C MET A 1 -0.57 0.58 -53.55
N LEU A 2 -1.40 -0.05 -54.39
CA LEU A 2 -1.34 -0.43 -55.80
C LEU A 2 -2.81 -0.53 -56.28
N GLN A 3 -3.10 -0.01 -57.47
CA GLN A 3 -4.31 -0.32 -58.27
C GLN A 3 -4.26 -1.77 -58.78
N GLN A 4 -5.44 -2.37 -59.02
CA GLN A 4 -5.84 -3.09 -60.24
C GLN A 4 -7.31 -3.55 -60.08
N THR A 5 -8.30 -2.93 -60.73
CA THR A 5 -8.88 -3.26 -62.06
C THR A 5 -9.01 -4.76 -62.35
N GLY A 6 -10.27 -5.21 -62.45
CA GLY A 6 -10.66 -6.53 -62.94
C GLY A 6 -12.11 -6.58 -63.37
N THR A 7 -12.41 -5.96 -64.51
CA THR A 7 -13.64 -6.17 -65.30
C THR A 7 -13.67 -7.58 -65.89
N ALA A 8 -14.73 -8.35 -65.67
CA ALA A 8 -15.14 -9.48 -66.52
C ALA A 8 -16.66 -9.72 -66.35
N ILE A 9 -17.47 -9.14 -67.24
CA ILE A 9 -18.15 -9.81 -68.36
C ILE A 9 -19.47 -10.48 -67.96
N HIS A 10 -20.55 -9.83 -68.42
CA HIS A 10 -21.88 -10.38 -68.64
C HIS A 10 -21.84 -11.80 -69.22
N ARG A 11 -22.58 -12.71 -68.59
CA ARG A 11 -23.27 -13.80 -69.29
C ARG A 11 -24.62 -14.02 -68.63
N ASP A 12 -25.60 -13.25 -69.09
CA ASP A 12 -27.01 -13.57 -68.95
C ASP A 12 -27.27 -14.93 -69.62
N GLN A 13 -27.56 -15.95 -68.83
CA GLN A 13 -28.28 -17.12 -69.31
C GLN A 13 -29.78 -16.87 -69.13
N HIS A 14 -30.40 -16.54 -70.26
CA HIS A 14 -31.84 -16.52 -70.48
C HIS A 14 -32.49 -17.86 -70.15
N SER A 15 -33.09 -17.96 -68.95
CA SER A 15 -34.35 -18.69 -68.71
C SER A 15 -34.97 -18.22 -67.39
N GLY A 16 -35.12 -16.90 -67.23
CA GLY A 16 -35.75 -16.30 -66.05
C GLY A 16 -37.24 -16.54 -66.06
N ASN A 17 -37.67 -17.58 -65.33
CA ASN A 17 -39.04 -17.96 -65.01
C ASN A 17 -39.96 -16.72 -64.95
N SER A 18 -40.94 -16.59 -65.86
CA SER A 18 -41.87 -15.45 -65.90
C SER A 18 -42.59 -15.27 -64.57
N LEU A 19 -42.80 -16.38 -63.86
CA LEU A 19 -43.30 -16.41 -62.49
C LEU A 19 -42.37 -15.67 -61.51
N ALA A 20 -41.06 -15.83 -61.62
CA ALA A 20 -40.09 -15.14 -60.77
C ALA A 20 -40.09 -13.63 -61.01
N LYS A 21 -40.17 -13.20 -62.27
CA LYS A 21 -40.32 -11.77 -62.62
C LYS A 21 -41.63 -11.19 -62.12
N PHE A 22 -42.72 -11.96 -62.18
CA PHE A 22 -44.03 -11.55 -61.65
C PHE A 22 -44.03 -11.48 -60.12
N VAL A 23 -43.46 -12.47 -59.42
CA VAL A 23 -43.31 -12.48 -57.96
C VAL A 23 -42.43 -11.30 -57.51
N GLN A 24 -41.38 -11.00 -58.25
CA GLN A 24 -40.51 -9.85 -57.98
C GLN A 24 -41.24 -8.53 -58.21
N TRP A 25 -41.99 -8.39 -59.32
CA TRP A 25 -42.85 -7.22 -59.57
C TRP A 25 -43.91 -7.05 -58.48
N LEU A 26 -44.57 -8.14 -58.07
CA LEU A 26 -45.47 -8.16 -56.93
C LEU A 26 -44.75 -7.60 -55.70
N GLY A 27 -43.51 -7.96 -55.43
CA GLY A 27 -42.70 -7.40 -54.34
C GLY A 27 -42.75 -5.87 -54.24
N TYR A 28 -42.77 -5.15 -55.36
CA TYR A 28 -42.79 -3.67 -55.42
C TYR A 28 -44.18 -3.04 -55.29
N VAL A 29 -45.26 -3.81 -55.47
CA VAL A 29 -46.62 -3.28 -55.37
C VAL A 29 -47.02 -3.12 -53.89
N PRO A 30 -47.52 -1.95 -53.46
CA PRO A 30 -48.00 -1.73 -52.10
C PRO A 30 -49.06 -2.78 -51.70
N LEU A 31 -48.96 -3.31 -50.48
CA LEU A 31 -49.86 -4.37 -49.98
C LEU A 31 -51.34 -4.00 -50.10
N GLY A 32 -51.70 -2.72 -49.90
CA GLY A 32 -53.06 -2.22 -50.11
C GLY A 32 -53.59 -2.40 -51.53
N ILE A 33 -52.74 -2.19 -52.53
CA ILE A 33 -53.10 -2.35 -53.94
C ILE A 33 -53.21 -3.84 -54.28
N LYS A 34 -52.35 -4.70 -53.71
CA LYS A 34 -52.45 -6.16 -53.86
C LYS A 34 -53.76 -6.69 -53.30
N ILE A 35 -54.12 -6.30 -52.08
CA ILE A 35 -55.35 -6.76 -51.43
C ILE A 35 -56.57 -6.28 -52.21
N LEU A 36 -56.59 -5.01 -52.65
CA LEU A 36 -57.66 -4.50 -53.51
C LEU A 36 -57.78 -5.30 -54.81
N GLY A 37 -56.66 -5.61 -55.46
CA GLY A 37 -56.63 -6.45 -56.66
C GLY A 37 -57.13 -7.88 -56.43
N ILE A 38 -56.73 -8.52 -55.32
CA ILE A 38 -57.19 -9.87 -54.94
C ILE A 38 -58.70 -9.87 -54.67
N VAL A 39 -59.22 -8.88 -53.94
CA VAL A 39 -60.65 -8.74 -53.67
C VAL A 39 -61.42 -8.54 -54.96
N LEU A 40 -61.00 -7.62 -55.83
CA LEU A 40 -61.65 -7.38 -57.13
C LEU A 40 -61.62 -8.63 -58.02
N ALA A 41 -60.48 -9.33 -58.07
CA ALA A 41 -60.35 -10.58 -58.83
C ALA A 41 -61.23 -11.69 -58.27
N ALA A 42 -61.37 -11.81 -56.94
CA ALA A 42 -62.22 -12.80 -56.30
C ALA A 42 -63.72 -12.51 -56.46
N MET A 43 -64.10 -11.23 -56.62
CA MET A 43 -65.50 -10.84 -56.87
C MET A 43 -65.92 -10.98 -58.34
N MET A 44 -64.98 -11.08 -59.28
CA MET A 44 -65.28 -11.20 -60.72
C MET A 44 -66.03 -12.49 -61.11
N PRO A 45 -65.62 -13.71 -60.68
CA PRO A 45 -66.33 -14.93 -61.05
C PRO A 45 -67.78 -15.01 -60.53
N PRO A 46 -68.07 -14.68 -59.25
CA PRO A 46 -69.45 -14.60 -58.76
C PRO A 46 -70.28 -13.56 -59.50
N ALA A 47 -69.70 -12.38 -59.78
CA ALA A 47 -70.37 -11.33 -60.56
C ALA A 47 -70.68 -11.79 -61.99
N PHE A 48 -69.78 -12.55 -62.61
CA PHE A 48 -69.96 -13.11 -63.95
C PHE A 48 -71.00 -14.24 -63.98
N VAL A 49 -71.05 -15.11 -62.96
CA VAL A 49 -72.08 -16.15 -62.84
C VAL A 49 -73.46 -15.54 -62.60
N LEU A 50 -73.56 -14.52 -61.74
CA LEU A 50 -74.78 -13.72 -61.58
C LEU A 50 -75.20 -13.07 -62.90
N PHE A 51 -74.24 -12.57 -63.68
CA PHE A 51 -74.50 -12.01 -65.00
C PHE A 51 -75.07 -13.03 -65.98
N LEU A 52 -74.49 -14.24 -66.04
CA LEU A 52 -75.01 -15.32 -66.89
C LEU A 52 -76.38 -15.82 -66.44
N TRP A 53 -76.60 -16.04 -65.14
CA TRP A 53 -77.90 -16.45 -64.58
C TRP A 53 -79.01 -15.43 -64.89
N PHE A 54 -78.67 -14.15 -64.89
CA PHE A 54 -79.62 -13.08 -65.14
C PHE A 54 -79.92 -12.86 -66.62
N ILE A 55 -78.95 -13.05 -67.52
CA ILE A 55 -79.21 -13.08 -68.98
C ILE A 55 -80.27 -14.14 -69.31
N ASP A 56 -80.18 -15.30 -68.65
CA ASP A 56 -81.13 -16.41 -68.82
C ASP A 56 -82.54 -16.06 -68.30
N HIS A 57 -82.65 -15.25 -67.24
CA HIS A 57 -83.93 -14.86 -66.60
C HIS A 57 -84.49 -13.50 -67.06
N ALA A 58 -83.80 -12.75 -67.91
CA ALA A 58 -84.18 -11.39 -68.34
C ALA A 58 -85.19 -11.34 -69.50
N SER A 59 -85.65 -12.48 -70.02
CA SER A 59 -86.44 -12.56 -71.26
C SER A 59 -87.89 -12.06 -71.16
N THR A 60 -88.37 -11.63 -69.99
CA THR A 60 -89.78 -11.24 -69.76
C THR A 60 -90.00 -9.86 -69.10
N GLU A 61 -88.96 -9.08 -68.77
CA GLU A 61 -89.11 -7.75 -68.11
C GLU A 61 -88.87 -6.54 -69.05
N ASN A 62 -89.44 -5.37 -68.70
CA ASN A 62 -89.27 -4.11 -69.44
C ASN A 62 -87.79 -3.64 -69.43
N PRO A 63 -87.17 -3.34 -70.60
CA PRO A 63 -85.74 -3.06 -70.71
C PRO A 63 -85.27 -1.85 -69.89
N THR A 64 -86.13 -0.85 -69.65
CA THR A 64 -85.78 0.33 -68.84
C THR A 64 -85.62 -0.03 -67.37
N PHE A 65 -86.56 -0.80 -66.81
CA PHE A 65 -86.52 -1.26 -65.43
C PHE A 65 -85.36 -2.21 -65.17
N LEU A 66 -85.02 -3.03 -66.17
CA LEU A 66 -83.87 -3.93 -66.16
C LEU A 66 -82.55 -3.14 -66.03
N SER A 67 -82.39 -2.06 -66.82
CA SER A 67 -81.18 -1.22 -66.78
C SER A 67 -80.97 -0.52 -65.42
N LEU A 68 -82.05 -0.12 -64.75
CA LEU A 68 -81.99 0.51 -63.42
C LEU A 68 -81.58 -0.49 -62.32
N LYS A 69 -82.12 -1.72 -62.35
CA LYS A 69 -81.70 -2.80 -61.45
C LYS A 69 -80.22 -3.14 -61.64
N TRP A 70 -79.72 -3.14 -62.87
CA TRP A 70 -78.30 -3.33 -63.17
C TRP A 70 -77.42 -2.23 -62.59
N MET A 71 -77.77 -0.96 -62.82
CA MET A 71 -77.01 0.17 -62.26
C MET A 71 -76.99 0.11 -60.73
N LEU A 72 -78.12 -0.24 -60.11
CA LEU A 72 -78.22 -0.40 -58.65
C LEU A 72 -77.38 -1.59 -58.15
N GLY A 73 -77.41 -2.73 -58.83
CA GLY A 73 -76.63 -3.92 -58.47
C GLY A 73 -75.12 -3.68 -58.57
N VAL A 74 -74.66 -3.06 -59.66
CA VAL A 74 -73.25 -2.66 -59.83
C VAL A 74 -72.84 -1.63 -58.78
N PHE A 75 -73.70 -0.66 -58.48
CA PHE A 75 -73.44 0.33 -57.44
C PHE A 75 -73.30 -0.31 -56.05
N ILE A 76 -74.21 -1.21 -55.67
CA ILE A 76 -74.16 -1.92 -54.38
C ILE A 76 -72.92 -2.82 -54.30
N ALA A 77 -72.60 -3.57 -55.36
CA ALA A 77 -71.42 -4.42 -55.41
C ALA A 77 -70.12 -3.61 -55.28
N THR A 78 -70.06 -2.46 -55.96
CA THR A 78 -68.91 -1.54 -55.88
C THR A 78 -68.78 -0.94 -54.48
N LEU A 79 -69.90 -0.51 -53.89
CA LEU A 79 -69.94 0.02 -52.52
C LEU A 79 -69.50 -1.05 -51.50
N PHE A 80 -69.99 -2.27 -51.65
CA PHE A 80 -69.58 -3.40 -50.80
C PHE A 80 -68.09 -3.69 -50.96
N GLY A 81 -67.57 -3.70 -52.20
CA GLY A 81 -66.14 -3.86 -52.47
C GLY A 81 -65.28 -2.75 -51.81
N LEU A 82 -65.73 -1.49 -51.86
CA LEU A 82 -65.06 -0.36 -51.21
C LEU A 82 -65.07 -0.48 -49.68
N VAL A 83 -66.22 -0.83 -49.08
CA VAL A 83 -66.36 -1.04 -47.64
C VAL A 83 -65.50 -2.22 -47.19
N PHE A 84 -65.53 -3.33 -47.93
CA PHE A 84 -64.74 -4.52 -47.62
C PHE A 84 -63.23 -4.26 -47.77
N ALA A 85 -62.81 -3.54 -48.81
CA ALA A 85 -61.41 -3.12 -48.96
C ALA A 85 -60.95 -2.20 -47.82
N ARG A 86 -61.82 -1.28 -47.37
CA ARG A 86 -61.52 -0.42 -46.22
C ARG A 86 -61.45 -1.21 -44.91
N LEU A 87 -62.32 -2.21 -44.74
CA LEU A 87 -62.27 -3.14 -43.60
C LEU A 87 -60.96 -3.93 -43.59
N LEU A 88 -60.57 -4.56 -44.71
CA LEU A 88 -59.30 -5.27 -44.80
C LEU A 88 -58.10 -4.36 -44.55
N THR A 89 -58.15 -3.12 -45.04
CA THR A 89 -57.08 -2.13 -44.79
C THR A 89 -56.95 -1.80 -43.31
N ASN A 90 -58.07 -1.61 -42.61
CA ASN A 90 -58.04 -1.28 -41.18
C ASN A 90 -57.69 -2.49 -40.31
N VAL A 91 -58.15 -3.69 -40.66
CA VAL A 91 -57.92 -4.92 -39.88
C VAL A 91 -56.52 -5.47 -40.08
N PHE A 92 -56.00 -5.50 -41.32
CA PHE A 92 -54.73 -6.15 -41.62
C PHE A 92 -53.59 -5.18 -41.94
N ILE A 93 -53.84 -4.17 -42.78
CA ILE A 93 -52.73 -3.34 -43.31
C ILE A 93 -52.26 -2.30 -42.30
N GLN A 94 -53.18 -1.62 -41.61
CA GLN A 94 -52.81 -0.56 -40.67
C GLN A 94 -51.94 -1.07 -39.50
N PRO A 95 -52.29 -2.17 -38.81
CA PRO A 95 -51.46 -2.69 -37.73
C PRO A 95 -50.05 -3.08 -38.18
N ILE A 96 -49.90 -3.71 -39.35
CA ILE A 96 -48.59 -4.09 -39.90
C ILE A 96 -47.75 -2.86 -40.22
N ARG A 97 -48.37 -1.81 -40.80
CA ARG A 97 -47.68 -0.53 -41.04
C ARG A 97 -47.26 0.17 -39.75
N GLU A 98 -48.05 0.05 -38.70
CA GLU A 98 -47.73 0.60 -37.38
C GLU A 98 -46.49 -0.08 -36.79
N ILE A 99 -46.46 -1.42 -36.80
CA ILE A 99 -45.27 -2.20 -36.37
C ILE A 99 -44.04 -1.79 -37.17
N ALA A 100 -44.14 -1.74 -38.50
CA ALA A 100 -43.02 -1.33 -39.35
C ALA A 100 -42.53 0.09 -39.05
N ARG A 101 -43.44 1.02 -38.77
CA ARG A 101 -43.09 2.39 -38.39
C ARG A 101 -42.36 2.44 -37.06
N VAL A 102 -42.84 1.74 -36.04
CA VAL A 102 -42.18 1.68 -34.73
C VAL A 102 -40.82 1.01 -34.86
N ALA A 103 -40.68 -0.03 -35.68
CA ALA A 103 -39.39 -0.67 -35.95
C ALA A 103 -38.37 0.29 -36.55
N GLN A 104 -38.80 1.17 -37.47
CA GLN A 104 -37.92 2.19 -38.03
C GLN A 104 -37.52 3.24 -36.98
N LEU A 105 -38.43 3.65 -36.10
CA LEU A 105 -38.12 4.56 -34.99
C LEU A 105 -37.14 3.94 -33.99
N VAL A 106 -37.25 2.64 -33.73
CA VAL A 106 -36.32 1.87 -32.88
C VAL A 106 -34.93 1.80 -33.52
N ASN A 107 -34.85 1.58 -34.84
CA ASN A 107 -33.61 1.63 -35.60
C ASN A 107 -32.94 3.02 -35.54
N ASP A 108 -33.74 4.09 -35.47
CA ASP A 108 -33.26 5.47 -35.30
C ASP A 108 -32.91 5.83 -33.84
N GLY A 109 -32.86 4.84 -32.93
CA GLY A 109 -32.47 5.01 -31.53
C GLY A 109 -33.59 5.45 -30.58
N LYS A 110 -34.84 5.57 -31.05
CA LYS A 110 -35.99 6.00 -30.21
C LYS A 110 -36.65 4.81 -29.52
N LEU A 111 -35.96 4.24 -28.54
CA LEU A 111 -36.40 3.04 -27.81
C LEU A 111 -37.61 3.24 -26.88
N ASN A 112 -38.12 4.47 -26.71
CA ASN A 112 -39.28 4.75 -25.84
C ASN A 112 -40.64 4.54 -26.54
N GLN A 113 -40.63 4.25 -27.85
CA GLN A 113 -41.85 4.01 -28.61
C GLN A 113 -42.29 2.55 -28.47
N ARG A 114 -43.60 2.30 -28.48
CA ARG A 114 -44.18 0.95 -28.41
C ARG A 114 -45.27 0.78 -29.46
N VAL A 115 -45.45 -0.44 -29.93
CA VAL A 115 -46.56 -0.80 -30.80
C VAL A 115 -47.83 -0.90 -29.97
N ILE A 116 -48.91 -0.26 -30.42
CA ILE A 116 -50.22 -0.38 -29.78
C ILE A 116 -50.87 -1.68 -30.29
N VAL A 117 -51.04 -2.65 -29.39
CA VAL A 117 -51.65 -3.94 -29.70
C VAL A 117 -53.17 -3.83 -29.58
N LYS A 118 -53.89 -3.94 -30.70
CA LYS A 118 -55.36 -3.80 -30.76
C LYS A 118 -56.12 -5.11 -30.99
N ALA A 119 -55.46 -6.11 -31.56
CA ALA A 119 -56.04 -7.40 -31.91
C ALA A 119 -55.42 -8.52 -31.05
N ASN A 120 -56.17 -9.60 -30.83
CA ASN A 120 -55.73 -10.77 -30.07
C ASN A 120 -55.47 -11.98 -31.01
N ASP A 121 -54.84 -11.70 -32.14
CA ASP A 121 -54.51 -12.64 -33.22
C ASP A 121 -52.99 -12.69 -33.44
N GLU A 122 -52.53 -13.30 -34.54
CA GLU A 122 -51.10 -13.41 -34.88
C GLU A 122 -50.43 -12.04 -35.05
N ILE A 123 -51.16 -11.03 -35.52
CA ILE A 123 -50.66 -9.66 -35.66
C ILE A 123 -50.50 -9.04 -34.27
N GLY A 124 -51.46 -9.29 -33.38
CA GLY A 124 -51.37 -8.91 -31.97
C GLY A 124 -50.16 -9.52 -31.27
N TYR A 125 -49.95 -10.83 -31.45
CA TYR A 125 -48.80 -11.56 -30.91
C TYR A 125 -47.46 -11.05 -31.45
N LEU A 126 -47.40 -10.68 -32.74
CA LEU A 126 -46.22 -10.05 -33.32
C LEU A 126 -45.94 -8.69 -32.66
N GLY A 127 -46.97 -7.89 -32.42
CA GLY A 127 -46.85 -6.60 -31.72
C GLY A 127 -46.35 -6.74 -30.28
N THR A 128 -46.86 -7.71 -29.52
CA THR A 128 -46.38 -7.98 -28.15
C THR A 128 -44.94 -8.47 -28.13
N THR A 129 -44.60 -9.44 -28.99
CA THR A 129 -43.22 -9.95 -29.11
C THR A 129 -42.24 -8.85 -29.50
N PHE A 130 -42.67 -7.96 -30.40
CA PHE A 130 -41.88 -6.80 -30.80
C PHE A 130 -41.65 -5.83 -29.61
N ASN A 131 -42.67 -5.56 -28.81
CA ASN A 131 -42.51 -4.75 -27.60
C ASN A 131 -41.53 -5.39 -26.59
N THR A 132 -41.58 -6.72 -26.39
CA THR A 132 -40.61 -7.44 -25.54
C THR A 132 -39.16 -7.33 -26.07
N MET A 133 -38.98 -7.35 -27.38
CA MET A 133 -37.67 -7.09 -27.99
C MET A 133 -37.19 -5.67 -27.71
N ILE A 134 -38.07 -4.66 -27.81
CA ILE A 134 -37.74 -3.27 -27.51
C ILE A 134 -37.32 -3.13 -26.03
N ASP A 135 -38.05 -3.76 -25.10
CA ASP A 135 -37.69 -3.75 -23.68
C ASP A 135 -36.32 -4.38 -23.44
N SER A 136 -36.02 -5.49 -24.13
CA SER A 136 -34.72 -6.17 -24.04
C SER A 136 -33.59 -5.31 -24.60
N LEU A 137 -33.81 -4.62 -25.72
CA LEU A 137 -32.86 -3.68 -26.31
C LEU A 137 -32.62 -2.47 -25.41
N GLN A 138 -33.69 -1.93 -24.82
CA GLN A 138 -33.59 -0.81 -23.88
C GLN A 138 -32.77 -1.20 -22.65
N HIS A 139 -33.04 -2.38 -22.08
CA HIS A 139 -32.27 -2.90 -20.96
C HIS A 139 -30.79 -3.15 -21.31
N SER A 140 -30.52 -3.74 -22.48
CA SER A 140 -29.14 -3.95 -22.94
C SER A 140 -28.42 -2.64 -23.20
N HIS A 141 -29.10 -1.62 -23.74
CA HIS A 141 -28.50 -0.31 -23.99
C HIS A 141 -28.15 0.40 -22.68
N THR A 142 -29.03 0.36 -21.68
CA THR A 142 -28.74 0.91 -20.35
C THR A 142 -27.58 0.17 -19.68
N ALA A 143 -27.58 -1.16 -19.71
CA ALA A 143 -26.50 -1.96 -19.13
C ALA A 143 -25.14 -1.70 -19.82
N LEU A 144 -25.12 -1.56 -21.15
CA LEU A 144 -23.92 -1.18 -21.89
C LEU A 144 -23.45 0.23 -21.55
N HIS A 145 -24.37 1.18 -21.38
CA HIS A 145 -24.03 2.55 -20.99
C HIS A 145 -23.43 2.59 -19.58
N ASP A 146 -24.03 1.90 -18.63
CA ASP A 146 -23.53 1.79 -17.25
C ASP A 146 -22.16 1.11 -17.20
N MET A 147 -21.98 0.02 -17.96
CA MET A 147 -20.69 -0.68 -18.08
C MET A 147 -19.61 0.21 -18.69
N ASN A 148 -19.96 1.01 -19.71
CA ASN A 148 -18.99 1.91 -20.34
C ASN A 148 -18.58 3.05 -19.40
N ASN A 149 -19.52 3.58 -18.61
CA ASN A 149 -19.21 4.56 -17.56
C ASN A 149 -18.27 3.93 -16.52
N HIS A 150 -18.56 2.71 -16.06
CA HIS A 150 -17.69 2.01 -15.12
C HIS A 150 -16.29 1.68 -15.69
N LEU A 151 -16.21 1.29 -16.97
CA LEU A 151 -14.93 1.08 -17.66
C LEU A 151 -14.14 2.38 -17.81
N THR A 152 -14.82 3.50 -18.02
CA THR A 152 -14.17 4.82 -18.12
C THR A 152 -13.60 5.24 -16.76
N GLU A 153 -14.37 5.06 -15.68
CA GLU A 153 -13.90 5.26 -14.30
C GLU A 153 -12.68 4.37 -14.00
N ARG A 154 -12.75 3.07 -14.34
CA ARG A 154 -11.64 2.12 -14.14
C ARG A 154 -10.42 2.44 -15.00
N ASN A 155 -10.61 2.89 -16.23
CA ASN A 155 -9.50 3.30 -17.11
C ASN A 155 -8.84 4.58 -16.61
N GLN A 156 -9.59 5.54 -16.07
CA GLN A 156 -9.02 6.71 -15.41
C GLN A 156 -8.26 6.31 -14.14
N GLU A 157 -8.85 5.44 -13.31
CA GLU A 157 -8.19 4.89 -12.12
C GLU A 157 -6.88 4.19 -12.48
N LEU A 158 -6.87 3.35 -13.52
CA LEU A 158 -5.69 2.66 -14.03
C LEU A 158 -4.66 3.62 -14.63
N SER A 159 -5.08 4.66 -15.34
CA SER A 159 -4.18 5.67 -15.90
C SER A 159 -3.45 6.43 -14.80
N ILE A 160 -4.16 6.83 -13.74
CA ILE A 160 -3.57 7.48 -12.58
C ILE A 160 -2.59 6.51 -11.88
N LEU A 161 -2.96 5.23 -11.71
CA LEU A 161 -2.08 4.20 -11.15
C LEU A 161 -0.82 3.98 -12.00
N CYS A 162 -0.92 4.02 -13.33
CA CYS A 162 0.23 3.91 -14.24
C CYS A 162 1.14 5.14 -14.17
N ASP A 163 0.57 6.34 -14.12
CA ASP A 163 1.33 7.58 -14.01
C ASP A 163 2.03 7.70 -12.66
N LEU A 164 1.38 7.26 -11.56
CA LEU A 164 1.99 7.18 -10.23
C LEU A 164 3.03 6.04 -10.13
N ALA A 165 2.83 4.92 -10.83
CA ALA A 165 3.85 3.87 -10.90
C ALA A 165 5.14 4.34 -11.59
N SER A 166 5.09 5.39 -12.42
CA SER A 166 6.29 6.00 -13.03
C SER A 166 7.17 6.77 -12.03
N ILE A 167 6.63 7.15 -10.86
CA ILE A 167 7.37 7.73 -9.73
C ILE A 167 8.45 6.75 -9.21
N ARG A 168 8.27 5.45 -9.47
CA ARG A 168 9.13 4.35 -9.02
C ARG A 168 10.55 4.34 -9.64
N ALA A 169 10.81 5.12 -10.68
CA ALA A 169 12.03 4.97 -11.48
C ALA A 169 13.12 6.03 -11.29
N ARG A 170 12.87 7.19 -10.65
CA ARG A 170 13.87 8.29 -10.67
C ARG A 170 14.17 8.99 -9.35
N SER A 171 13.32 8.94 -8.32
CA SER A 171 13.59 9.72 -7.10
C SER A 171 14.22 8.84 -6.02
N LEU A 172 15.54 8.99 -5.84
CA LEU A 172 16.30 8.29 -4.79
C LEU A 172 16.18 8.97 -3.41
N ILE A 173 15.36 10.02 -3.27
CA ILE A 173 15.22 10.84 -2.06
C ILE A 173 13.73 11.15 -1.85
N ALA A 174 13.21 10.89 -0.64
CA ALA A 174 11.79 11.03 -0.34
C ALA A 174 11.28 12.47 -0.46
N GLU A 175 12.09 13.48 -0.14
CA GLU A 175 11.71 14.90 -0.30
C GLU A 175 11.47 15.28 -1.77
N ASP A 176 12.32 14.80 -2.68
CA ASP A 176 12.14 15.02 -4.12
C ASP A 176 10.90 14.27 -4.64
N ALA A 177 10.64 13.06 -4.13
CA ALA A 177 9.46 12.29 -4.50
C ALA A 177 8.15 12.98 -4.06
N VAL A 178 8.12 13.54 -2.85
CA VAL A 178 6.97 14.25 -2.29
C VAL A 178 6.68 15.54 -3.08
N ASN A 179 7.71 16.31 -3.42
CA ASN A 179 7.57 17.52 -4.25
C ASN A 179 7.09 17.21 -5.67
N VAL A 180 7.68 16.21 -6.32
CA VAL A 180 7.29 15.79 -7.69
C VAL A 180 5.86 15.25 -7.69
N GLY A 181 5.51 14.41 -6.71
CA GLY A 181 4.16 13.85 -6.58
C GLY A 181 3.09 14.92 -6.39
N LEU A 182 3.34 15.91 -5.52
CA LEU A 182 2.43 17.04 -5.31
C LEU A 182 2.21 17.84 -6.59
N LYS A 183 3.28 18.16 -7.31
CA LYS A 183 3.20 18.90 -8.58
C LYS A 183 2.37 18.17 -9.62
N GLN A 184 2.61 16.88 -9.80
CA GLN A 184 1.91 16.08 -10.80
C GLN A 184 0.41 15.95 -10.49
N VAL A 185 0.04 15.87 -9.21
CA VAL A 185 -1.37 15.85 -8.78
C VAL A 185 -2.06 17.16 -9.11
N LEU A 186 -1.43 18.31 -8.82
CA LEU A 186 -2.01 19.60 -9.19
C LEU A 186 -2.18 19.73 -10.71
N GLU A 187 -1.23 19.23 -11.50
CA GLU A 187 -1.32 19.20 -12.96
C GLU A 187 -2.45 18.29 -13.48
N ILE A 188 -2.64 17.11 -12.90
CA ILE A 188 -3.69 16.15 -13.29
C ILE A 188 -5.08 16.64 -12.87
N THR A 189 -5.19 17.18 -11.66
CA THR A 189 -6.47 17.60 -11.07
C THR A 189 -6.90 19.00 -11.50
N GLY A 190 -5.97 19.82 -12.00
CA GLY A 190 -6.22 21.22 -12.34
C GLY A 190 -6.35 22.15 -11.14
N PHE A 191 -5.88 21.73 -9.96
CA PHE A 191 -5.97 22.52 -8.74
C PHE A 191 -4.94 23.64 -8.64
N ASP A 192 -5.34 24.67 -7.91
CA ASP A 192 -4.59 25.92 -7.85
C ASP A 192 -3.31 25.81 -7.02
N ALA A 193 -3.37 25.18 -5.85
CA ALA A 193 -2.22 25.06 -4.95
C ALA A 193 -2.34 23.86 -4.00
N GLY A 194 -1.22 23.44 -3.41
CA GLY A 194 -1.23 22.37 -2.42
C GLY A 194 0.01 22.35 -1.55
N ILE A 195 -0.09 21.62 -0.44
CA ILE A 195 0.96 21.43 0.56
C ILE A 195 0.90 20.02 1.14
N ILE A 196 2.07 19.46 1.44
CA ILE A 196 2.23 18.21 2.17
C ILE A 196 2.99 18.50 3.44
N SER A 197 2.41 18.10 4.56
CA SER A 197 2.95 18.31 5.89
C SER A 197 3.05 16.98 6.61
N LEU A 198 4.20 16.68 7.21
CA LEU A 198 4.46 15.42 7.91
C LEU A 198 4.86 15.68 9.35
N VAL A 199 4.45 14.79 10.24
CA VAL A 199 4.84 14.79 11.64
C VAL A 199 6.31 14.37 11.76
N ASN A 200 7.11 15.15 12.47
CA ASN A 200 8.51 14.83 12.75
C ASN A 200 8.68 13.97 14.03
N GLU A 201 9.93 13.63 14.37
CA GLU A 201 10.24 12.85 15.58
C GLU A 201 9.85 13.57 16.89
N ALA A 202 9.68 14.89 16.87
CA ALA A 202 9.20 15.71 17.99
C ALA A 202 7.66 15.84 18.05
N GLU A 203 6.93 15.03 17.28
CA GLU A 203 5.46 15.04 17.18
C GLU A 203 4.86 16.35 16.67
N THR A 204 5.66 17.21 16.05
CA THR A 204 5.22 18.48 15.45
C THR A 204 4.98 18.31 13.95
N LEU A 205 3.94 18.97 13.43
CA LEU A 205 3.63 18.97 12.01
C LEU A 205 4.59 19.92 11.27
N VAL A 206 5.28 19.42 10.25
CA VAL A 206 6.26 20.20 9.48
C VAL A 206 5.95 20.13 7.99
N ASN A 207 5.95 21.29 7.32
CA ASN A 207 5.77 21.39 5.89
C ASN A 207 6.96 20.77 5.14
N ARG A 208 6.70 19.80 4.26
CA ARG A 208 7.72 19.05 3.50
C ARG A 208 7.74 19.40 2.02
N ALA A 209 6.60 19.74 1.47
CA ALA A 209 6.46 20.17 0.08
C ALA A 209 5.29 21.14 -0.05
N HIS A 210 5.43 22.14 -0.90
CA HIS A 210 4.33 23.02 -1.28
C HIS A 210 4.48 23.40 -2.75
N ASN A 211 3.36 23.68 -3.41
CA ASN A 211 3.37 24.11 -4.80
C ASN A 211 2.24 25.12 -5.05
N ASN A 212 2.55 26.16 -5.82
CA ASN A 212 1.69 27.32 -6.12
C ASN A 212 1.10 28.04 -4.89
N MET A 213 1.70 27.84 -3.71
CA MET A 213 1.34 28.54 -2.47
C MET A 213 2.10 29.88 -2.37
N PRO A 214 1.46 30.97 -1.92
CA PRO A 214 2.14 32.21 -1.58
C PRO A 214 3.24 31.96 -0.52
N PRO A 215 4.47 32.47 -0.68
CA PRO A 215 5.55 32.20 0.27
C PRO A 215 5.24 32.66 1.70
N ASP A 216 4.57 33.80 1.83
CA ASP A 216 4.22 34.41 3.13
C ASP A 216 3.19 33.57 3.90
N LEU A 217 2.33 32.83 3.18
CA LEU A 217 1.28 32.00 3.76
C LEU A 217 1.84 30.84 4.59
N LEU A 218 3.03 30.34 4.25
CA LEU A 218 3.67 29.23 4.97
C LEU A 218 4.06 29.59 6.41
N PHE A 219 4.15 30.88 6.71
CA PHE A 219 4.51 31.41 8.02
C PHE A 219 3.37 32.22 8.66
N ASP A 220 2.19 32.25 8.02
CA ASP A 220 1.01 32.93 8.54
C ASP A 220 0.49 32.17 9.79
N PRO A 221 0.32 32.84 10.95
CA PRO A 221 -0.19 32.20 12.16
C PRO A 221 -1.56 31.53 11.98
N ASP A 222 -2.45 32.14 11.19
CA ASP A 222 -3.80 31.61 10.95
C ASP A 222 -3.74 30.34 10.08
N PHE A 223 -2.74 30.25 9.18
CA PHE A 223 -2.49 29.06 8.38
C PHE A 223 -1.93 27.91 9.22
N LEU A 224 -0.98 28.19 10.11
CA LEU A 224 -0.40 27.19 11.01
C LEU A 224 -1.46 26.63 11.97
N ASP A 225 -2.30 27.50 12.55
CA ASP A 225 -3.42 27.07 13.41
C ASP A 225 -4.43 26.22 12.64
N LEU A 226 -4.76 26.59 11.40
CA LEU A 226 -5.60 25.77 10.52
C LEU A 226 -5.02 24.37 10.29
N GLN A 227 -3.70 24.26 10.04
CA GLN A 227 -3.06 22.96 9.85
C GLN A 227 -3.12 22.08 11.10
N GLU A 228 -2.93 22.66 12.30
CA GLU A 228 -3.09 21.93 13.55
C GLU A 228 -4.52 21.45 13.77
N GLN A 229 -5.52 22.30 13.50
CA GLN A 229 -6.93 21.93 13.59
C GLN A 229 -7.28 20.79 12.63
N LEU A 230 -6.81 20.87 11.38
CA LEU A 230 -6.97 19.82 10.37
C LEU A 230 -6.29 18.50 10.80
N MET A 231 -5.15 18.58 11.47
CA MET A 231 -4.46 17.41 12.00
C MET A 231 -5.24 16.75 13.16
N VAL A 232 -5.78 17.56 14.07
CA VAL A 232 -6.64 17.08 15.16
C VAL A 232 -7.89 16.42 14.60
N GLN A 233 -8.49 17.00 13.55
CA GLN A 233 -9.64 16.42 12.88
C GLN A 233 -9.28 15.10 12.19
N ALA A 234 -8.19 15.06 11.43
CA ALA A 234 -7.72 13.87 10.74
C ALA A 234 -7.48 12.68 11.69
N ARG A 235 -7.01 12.96 12.92
CA ARG A 235 -6.83 11.94 13.97
C ARG A 235 -8.16 11.39 14.52
N LYS A 236 -9.27 12.12 14.38
CA LYS A 236 -10.61 11.68 14.78
C LYS A 236 -11.32 10.95 13.65
N ASP A 237 -11.21 11.47 12.43
CA ASP A 237 -11.81 10.94 11.22
C ASP A 237 -10.78 10.95 10.09
N THR A 238 -10.42 9.74 9.63
CA THR A 238 -9.37 9.51 8.64
C THR A 238 -9.85 9.65 7.20
N GLU A 239 -11.15 9.92 6.98
CA GLU A 239 -11.64 10.22 5.64
C GLU A 239 -11.20 11.63 5.19
N PRO A 240 -11.15 11.89 3.87
CA PRO A 240 -10.81 13.22 3.40
C PRO A 240 -11.90 14.24 3.72
N HIS A 241 -11.49 15.43 4.17
CA HIS A 241 -12.37 16.49 4.63
C HIS A 241 -12.39 17.67 3.66
N TRP A 242 -13.58 18.23 3.45
CA TRP A 242 -13.80 19.39 2.58
C TRP A 242 -14.10 20.62 3.42
N VAL A 243 -13.43 21.73 3.12
CA VAL A 243 -13.68 23.02 3.78
C VAL A 243 -13.89 24.06 2.69
N GLY A 244 -15.13 24.51 2.54
CA GLY A 244 -15.52 25.48 1.51
C GLY A 244 -16.07 26.77 2.12
N VAL A 245 -15.89 27.89 1.41
CA VAL A 245 -16.52 29.16 1.78
C VAL A 245 -18.03 29.08 1.55
N GLY A 246 -18.81 29.24 2.63
CA GLY A 246 -20.28 29.24 2.58
C GLY A 246 -20.93 27.86 2.53
N ALA A 247 -20.15 26.77 2.52
CA ALA A 247 -20.67 25.44 2.83
C ALA A 247 -20.96 25.38 4.34
N VAL A 248 -22.02 24.67 4.73
CA VAL A 248 -22.29 24.36 6.15
C VAL A 248 -21.04 23.65 6.68
N ALA A 249 -20.17 24.40 7.35
CA ALA A 249 -19.06 23.85 8.10
C ALA A 249 -19.70 22.95 9.15
N THR A 250 -19.62 21.63 8.93
CA THR A 250 -20.18 20.65 9.87
C THR A 250 -19.47 20.69 11.21
N ASP A 251 -18.33 21.39 11.32
CA ASP A 251 -17.68 21.72 12.57
C ASP A 251 -17.51 23.24 12.73
N ALA A 252 -18.13 23.78 13.78
CA ALA A 252 -18.29 25.21 14.07
C ALA A 252 -16.99 26.00 14.37
N HIS A 253 -15.81 25.43 14.11
CA HIS A 253 -14.51 26.02 14.49
C HIS A 253 -13.60 26.43 13.33
N MET A 254 -13.84 25.95 12.09
CA MET A 254 -13.04 26.40 10.94
C MET A 254 -13.66 27.66 10.32
N GLN A 255 -13.09 28.82 10.65
CA GLN A 255 -13.51 30.09 10.05
C GLN A 255 -13.06 30.16 8.59
N ALA A 256 -13.99 29.91 7.66
CA ALA A 256 -13.74 30.00 6.22
C ALA A 256 -13.32 31.41 5.73
N GLY A 257 -13.33 32.43 6.60
CA GLY A 257 -12.97 33.81 6.26
C GLY A 257 -11.52 33.99 5.83
N PHE A 258 -10.58 33.19 6.37
CA PHE A 258 -9.16 33.27 5.99
C PHE A 258 -8.88 32.67 4.60
N LEU A 259 -9.70 31.72 4.14
CA LEU A 259 -9.54 31.17 2.80
C LEU A 259 -9.75 32.25 1.73
N GLU A 260 -10.75 33.11 1.93
CA GLU A 260 -11.00 34.23 1.01
C GLU A 260 -9.89 35.28 1.07
N SER A 261 -9.32 35.57 2.24
CA SER A 261 -8.19 36.51 2.36
C SER A 261 -6.93 35.99 1.67
N TRP A 262 -6.72 34.67 1.61
CA TRP A 262 -5.65 34.03 0.86
C TRP A 262 -5.99 33.81 -0.63
N GLY A 263 -7.19 34.19 -1.07
CA GLY A 263 -7.64 34.10 -2.45
C GLY A 263 -8.14 32.72 -2.88
N TYR A 264 -8.49 31.85 -1.94
CA TYR A 264 -9.07 30.52 -2.18
C TYR A 264 -10.56 30.49 -1.82
N ARG A 265 -11.30 29.58 -2.47
CA ARG A 265 -12.73 29.35 -2.21
C ARG A 265 -12.98 28.08 -1.41
N GLY A 266 -11.99 27.23 -1.29
CA GLY A 266 -12.02 26.07 -0.41
C GLY A 266 -10.72 25.27 -0.46
N LEU A 267 -10.69 24.23 0.38
CA LEU A 267 -9.62 23.25 0.44
C LEU A 267 -10.18 21.83 0.63
N ILE A 268 -9.30 20.87 0.37
CA ILE A 268 -9.48 19.46 0.68
C ILE A 268 -8.29 19.04 1.51
N ASN A 269 -8.58 18.41 2.65
CA ASN A 269 -7.58 17.84 3.51
C ASN A 269 -7.65 16.32 3.45
N VAL A 270 -6.55 15.67 3.09
CA VAL A 270 -6.43 14.22 2.97
C VAL A 270 -5.39 13.73 3.98
N PRO A 271 -5.78 12.93 4.99
CA PRO A 271 -4.85 12.35 5.93
C PRO A 271 -3.85 11.41 5.24
N ILE A 272 -2.58 11.45 5.66
CA ILE A 272 -1.54 10.51 5.26
C ILE A 272 -1.35 9.54 6.42
N LEU A 273 -1.72 8.29 6.21
CA LEU A 273 -1.62 7.24 7.22
C LEU A 273 -0.32 6.47 7.06
N VAL A 274 0.21 5.95 8.16
CA VAL A 274 1.28 4.94 8.16
C VAL A 274 0.92 3.96 9.27
N GLU A 275 0.72 2.68 8.92
CA GLU A 275 0.32 1.63 9.87
C GLU A 275 -0.96 1.96 10.66
N GLY A 276 -1.85 2.76 10.08
CA GLY A 276 -3.12 3.19 10.71
C GLY A 276 -3.04 4.48 11.50
N ASP A 277 -1.84 5.03 11.74
CA ASP A 277 -1.66 6.32 12.42
C ASP A 277 -1.58 7.47 11.41
N VAL A 278 -2.21 8.60 11.72
CA VAL A 278 -2.09 9.82 10.90
C VAL A 278 -0.70 10.44 11.11
N ARG A 279 0.16 10.32 10.09
CA ARG A 279 1.53 10.84 10.08
C ARG A 279 1.69 12.14 9.30
N GLY A 280 0.63 12.61 8.65
CA GLY A 280 0.68 13.87 7.93
C GLY A 280 -0.62 14.22 7.23
N LEU A 281 -0.57 15.31 6.49
CA LEU A 281 -1.68 15.89 5.76
C LEU A 281 -1.22 16.22 4.33
N LEU A 282 -2.07 15.91 3.36
CA LEU A 282 -2.06 16.50 2.03
C LEU A 282 -3.22 17.51 2.00
N THR A 283 -2.91 18.79 1.87
CA THR A 283 -3.93 19.84 1.77
C THR A 283 -3.86 20.48 0.38
N ILE A 284 -5.00 20.50 -0.32
CA ILE A 284 -5.12 21.04 -1.67
C ILE A 284 -6.14 22.17 -1.66
N PHE A 285 -5.80 23.29 -2.30
CA PHE A 285 -6.59 24.51 -2.35
C PHE A 285 -7.15 24.74 -3.75
N HIS A 286 -8.34 25.35 -3.80
CA HIS A 286 -9.00 25.69 -5.04
C HIS A 286 -9.62 27.09 -5.02
N LYS A 287 -9.55 27.80 -6.15
CA LYS A 287 -10.05 29.17 -6.35
C LYS A 287 -11.43 29.22 -6.99
N THR A 288 -11.86 28.14 -7.64
CA THR A 288 -13.19 28.03 -8.23
C THR A 288 -14.11 27.20 -7.34
N PRO A 289 -15.40 27.55 -7.18
CA PRO A 289 -16.35 26.67 -6.51
C PRO A 289 -16.49 25.36 -7.30
N LEU A 290 -16.22 24.20 -6.70
CA LEU A 290 -16.46 22.91 -7.35
C LEU A 290 -17.97 22.71 -7.55
N ALA A 291 -18.39 22.64 -8.81
CA ALA A 291 -19.79 22.79 -9.21
C ALA A 291 -20.63 21.50 -9.11
N ASP A 292 -20.05 20.29 -9.15
CA ASP A 292 -20.85 19.04 -9.20
C ASP A 292 -20.28 17.86 -8.37
N ALA A 293 -21.15 16.90 -8.02
CA ALA A 293 -20.79 15.70 -7.25
C ALA A 293 -19.83 14.71 -7.95
N PRO A 294 -19.91 14.45 -9.27
CA PRO A 294 -19.00 13.52 -9.95
C PRO A 294 -17.56 14.02 -10.00
N GLU A 295 -17.34 15.31 -10.28
CA GLU A 295 -15.99 15.91 -10.23
C GLU A 295 -15.40 15.83 -8.83
N ARG A 296 -16.20 16.01 -7.76
CA ARG A 296 -15.73 15.83 -6.38
C ARG A 296 -15.30 14.41 -6.08
N LEU A 297 -16.00 13.40 -6.60
CA LEU A 297 -15.69 11.97 -6.40
C LEU A 297 -14.40 11.54 -7.10
N SER A 298 -14.24 11.87 -8.38
CA SER A 298 -13.01 11.58 -9.15
C SER A 298 -11.78 12.25 -8.55
N LEU A 299 -12.00 13.36 -7.88
CA LEU A 299 -10.95 14.15 -7.29
C LEU A 299 -10.56 13.66 -5.89
N LEU A 300 -11.56 13.24 -5.10
CA LEU A 300 -11.35 12.52 -3.85
C LEU A 300 -10.52 11.25 -4.07
N SER A 301 -10.83 10.49 -5.12
CA SER A 301 -10.09 9.27 -5.44
C SER A 301 -8.64 9.57 -5.83
N ALA A 302 -8.39 10.61 -6.64
CA ALA A 302 -7.04 11.04 -6.98
C ALA A 302 -6.21 11.45 -5.74
N CYS A 303 -6.80 12.21 -4.82
CA CYS A 303 -6.12 12.64 -3.60
C CYS A 303 -5.87 11.45 -2.65
N LYS A 304 -6.83 10.53 -2.52
CA LYS A 304 -6.68 9.32 -1.70
C LYS A 304 -5.58 8.41 -2.25
N GLN A 305 -5.49 8.26 -3.58
CA GLN A 305 -4.40 7.51 -4.23
C GLN A 305 -3.03 8.15 -4.04
N LEU A 306 -2.93 9.50 -4.08
CA LEU A 306 -1.68 10.17 -3.75
C LEU A 306 -1.29 9.90 -2.30
N SER A 307 -2.23 9.99 -1.36
CA SER A 307 -1.97 9.72 0.06
C SER A 307 -1.40 8.32 0.26
N ILE A 308 -1.99 7.29 -0.37
CA ILE A 308 -1.47 5.90 -0.34
C ILE A 308 -0.08 5.81 -0.96
N THR A 309 0.18 6.55 -2.04
CA THR A 309 1.50 6.56 -2.69
C THR A 309 2.55 7.20 -1.79
N LEU A 310 2.20 8.28 -1.09
CA LEU A 310 3.05 8.94 -0.11
C LEU A 310 3.30 8.04 1.11
N GLU A 311 2.26 7.39 1.64
CA GLU A 311 2.37 6.37 2.70
C GLU A 311 3.41 5.30 2.33
N ASN A 312 3.27 4.70 1.15
CA ASN A 312 4.21 3.70 0.67
C ASN A 312 5.64 4.24 0.57
N ALA A 313 5.81 5.44 0.01
CA ALA A 313 7.13 6.07 -0.12
C ALA A 313 7.80 6.29 1.24
N LEU A 314 7.03 6.73 2.24
CA LEU A 314 7.52 6.91 3.62
C LEU A 314 7.90 5.58 4.26
N LEU A 315 7.07 4.54 4.13
CA LEU A 315 7.37 3.19 4.61
C LEU A 315 8.66 2.63 3.99
N TYR A 316 8.84 2.78 2.68
CA TYR A 316 10.05 2.35 2.00
C TYR A 316 11.32 3.08 2.50
N GLN A 317 11.20 4.36 2.81
CA GLN A 317 12.32 5.13 3.35
C GLN A 317 12.68 4.65 4.77
N GLU A 318 11.68 4.42 5.61
CA GLU A 318 11.90 3.91 6.97
C GLU A 318 12.56 2.53 6.94
N LEU A 319 12.09 1.64 6.07
CA LEU A 319 12.69 0.32 5.86
C LEU A 319 14.16 0.45 5.44
N ARG A 320 14.47 1.29 4.43
CA ARG A 320 15.86 1.52 4.01
C ARG A 320 16.74 2.07 5.11
N ARG A 321 16.23 3.00 5.93
CA ARG A 321 16.98 3.54 7.07
C ARG A 321 17.28 2.45 8.09
N LYS A 322 16.29 1.61 8.43
CA LYS A 322 16.46 0.46 9.32
C LYS A 322 17.48 -0.54 8.75
N ASP A 323 17.41 -0.86 7.47
CA ASP A 323 18.34 -1.78 6.81
C ASP A 323 19.77 -1.24 6.75
N ALA A 324 19.95 0.06 6.51
CA ALA A 324 21.26 0.71 6.50
C ALA A 324 21.92 0.69 7.88
N ILE A 325 21.15 1.02 8.93
CA ILE A 325 21.60 0.94 10.32
C ILE A 325 21.97 -0.51 10.66
N ARG A 326 21.08 -1.47 10.37
CA ARG A 326 21.31 -2.89 10.61
C ARG A 326 22.59 -3.39 9.92
N SER A 327 22.79 -3.04 8.65
CA SER A 327 23.97 -3.43 7.88
C SER A 327 25.26 -2.85 8.47
N ARG A 328 25.22 -1.59 8.92
CA ARG A 328 26.36 -0.93 9.58
C ARG A 328 26.69 -1.60 10.92
N LEU A 329 25.69 -1.95 11.71
CA LEU A 329 25.87 -2.65 12.99
C LEU A 329 26.47 -4.05 12.77
N LEU A 330 25.96 -4.81 11.78
CA LEU A 330 26.50 -6.12 11.43
C LEU A 330 27.96 -6.03 10.94
N ALA A 331 28.28 -5.07 10.07
CA ALA A 331 29.63 -4.88 9.59
C ALA A 331 30.60 -4.52 10.73
N SER A 332 30.16 -3.67 11.66
CA SER A 332 30.96 -3.28 12.84
C SER A 332 31.17 -4.46 13.79
N ALA A 333 30.14 -5.29 14.01
CA ALA A 333 30.24 -6.49 14.83
C ALA A 333 31.20 -7.53 14.23
N VAL A 334 31.13 -7.77 12.91
CA VAL A 334 32.05 -8.68 12.21
C VAL A 334 33.49 -8.14 12.26
N ALA A 335 33.69 -6.84 12.02
CA ALA A 335 35.01 -6.24 12.09
C ALA A 335 35.63 -6.34 13.49
N ALA A 336 34.83 -6.08 14.54
CA ALA A 336 35.26 -6.25 15.93
C ALA A 336 35.62 -7.71 16.24
N GLN A 337 34.83 -8.67 15.75
CA GLN A 337 35.10 -10.09 15.93
C GLN A 337 36.40 -10.53 15.23
N GLU A 338 36.66 -10.06 14.00
CA GLU A 338 37.89 -10.42 13.28
C GLU A 338 39.12 -9.77 13.91
N GLN A 339 39.02 -8.51 14.33
CA GLN A 339 40.11 -7.84 15.06
C GLN A 339 40.45 -8.56 16.35
N GLU A 340 39.45 -9.03 17.09
CA GLU A 340 39.66 -9.79 18.31
C GLU A 340 40.32 -11.13 18.00
N ARG A 341 39.84 -11.86 16.99
CA ARG A 341 40.44 -13.13 16.54
C ARG A 341 41.90 -12.96 16.12
N GLU A 342 42.23 -11.90 15.40
CA GLU A 342 43.61 -11.59 15.03
C GLU A 342 44.47 -11.27 16.26
N ARG A 343 43.96 -10.46 17.20
CA ARG A 343 44.66 -10.15 18.46
C ARG A 343 45.01 -11.42 19.22
N ILE A 344 44.03 -12.31 19.39
CA ILE A 344 44.18 -13.59 20.09
C ILE A 344 45.21 -14.47 19.38
N SER A 345 45.15 -14.57 18.06
CA SER A 345 46.09 -15.39 17.29
C SER A 345 47.52 -14.87 17.45
N ARG A 346 47.73 -13.56 17.51
CA ARG A 346 49.06 -12.95 17.71
C ARG A 346 49.56 -13.18 19.14
N GLU A 347 48.74 -12.91 20.16
CA GLU A 347 49.13 -13.13 21.56
C GLU A 347 49.44 -14.60 21.85
N LEU A 348 48.62 -15.53 21.33
CA LEU A 348 48.91 -16.96 21.43
C LEU A 348 50.23 -17.30 20.72
N HIS A 349 50.43 -16.85 19.48
CA HIS A 349 51.64 -17.19 18.72
C HIS A 349 52.91 -16.65 19.38
N ASP A 350 52.89 -15.40 19.83
CA ASP A 350 54.08 -14.73 20.33
C ASP A 350 54.47 -15.17 21.74
N GLU A 351 53.52 -15.28 22.67
CA GLU A 351 53.85 -15.64 24.06
C GLU A 351 54.00 -17.16 24.22
N THR A 352 53.02 -17.94 23.74
CA THR A 352 53.02 -19.40 23.95
C THR A 352 54.00 -20.10 23.02
N GLY A 353 54.17 -19.61 21.78
CA GLY A 353 55.10 -20.16 20.81
C GLY A 353 56.57 -19.96 21.23
N GLN A 354 56.90 -18.79 21.80
CA GLN A 354 58.24 -18.52 22.33
C GLN A 354 58.53 -19.37 23.57
N ALA A 355 57.58 -19.51 24.50
CA ALA A 355 57.75 -20.32 25.69
C ALA A 355 57.94 -21.82 25.36
N LEU A 356 57.15 -22.37 24.42
CA LEU A 356 57.33 -23.75 23.94
C LEU A 356 58.68 -23.95 23.25
N THR A 357 59.14 -22.96 22.48
CA THR A 357 60.47 -23.00 21.84
C THR A 357 61.59 -23.00 22.88
N ALA A 358 61.48 -22.16 23.92
CA ALA A 358 62.44 -22.13 25.02
C ALA A 358 62.48 -23.46 25.78
N LEU A 359 61.33 -24.09 26.02
CA LEU A 359 61.24 -25.42 26.63
C LEU A 359 61.91 -26.50 25.78
N LEU A 360 61.69 -26.49 24.45
CA LEU A 360 62.33 -27.44 23.53
C LEU A 360 63.87 -27.29 23.51
N VAL A 361 64.37 -26.06 23.60
CA VAL A 361 65.82 -25.79 23.69
C VAL A 361 66.37 -26.26 25.03
N GLN A 362 65.69 -25.97 26.14
CA GLN A 362 66.11 -26.40 27.48
C GLN A 362 66.08 -27.93 27.64
N MET A 363 65.15 -28.63 26.98
CA MET A 363 65.15 -30.10 26.97
C MET A 363 66.41 -30.70 26.35
N LYS A 364 66.97 -30.09 25.29
CA LYS A 364 68.21 -30.58 24.66
C LYS A 364 69.43 -30.47 25.59
N VAL A 365 69.36 -29.63 26.62
CA VAL A 365 70.45 -29.47 27.60
C VAL A 365 70.56 -30.71 28.49
N PHE A 366 69.48 -31.48 28.69
CA PHE A 366 69.53 -32.73 29.47
C PHE A 366 70.55 -33.75 28.92
N GLU A 367 70.80 -33.76 27.61
CA GLU A 367 71.77 -34.66 26.98
C GLU A 367 73.23 -34.36 27.37
N ARG A 368 73.49 -33.22 28.03
CA ARG A 368 74.84 -32.72 28.33
C ARG A 368 75.10 -32.50 29.82
N LEU A 369 74.14 -32.83 30.69
CA LEU A 369 74.28 -32.64 32.14
C LEU A 369 75.08 -33.80 32.78
N PRO A 370 76.01 -33.51 33.72
CA PRO A 370 77.01 -34.48 34.17
C PRO A 370 76.55 -35.44 35.29
N ASN A 371 75.45 -35.15 35.99
CA ASN A 371 74.97 -35.96 37.11
C ASN A 371 73.45 -35.78 37.36
N LEU A 372 72.88 -36.69 38.17
CA LEU A 372 71.44 -36.73 38.48
C LEU A 372 70.94 -35.50 39.25
N ASP A 373 71.76 -34.90 40.11
CA ASP A 373 71.37 -33.71 40.88
C ASP A 373 71.21 -32.47 39.97
N ALA A 374 72.10 -32.29 38.99
CA ALA A 374 72.00 -31.25 37.98
C ALA A 374 70.79 -31.45 37.05
N VAL A 375 70.47 -32.70 36.71
CA VAL A 375 69.25 -33.04 35.95
C VAL A 375 67.99 -32.70 36.76
N SER A 376 67.97 -33.02 38.06
CA SER A 376 66.83 -32.73 38.93
C SER A 376 66.58 -31.22 39.09
N ALA A 377 67.65 -30.43 39.29
CA ALA A 377 67.54 -28.98 39.38
C ALA A 377 67.02 -28.35 38.07
N HIS A 378 67.61 -28.73 36.92
CA HIS A 378 67.21 -28.22 35.60
C HIS A 378 65.76 -28.63 35.23
N ALA A 379 65.34 -29.83 35.65
CA ALA A 379 63.94 -30.27 35.50
C ALA A 379 62.96 -29.46 36.36
N SER A 380 63.37 -28.98 37.53
CA SER A 380 62.55 -28.11 38.36
C SER A 380 62.35 -26.73 37.73
N ASP A 381 63.42 -26.13 37.20
CA ASP A 381 63.37 -24.82 36.52
C ASP A 381 62.48 -24.89 35.25
N MET A 382 62.62 -25.96 34.47
CA MET A 382 61.76 -26.23 33.33
C MET A 382 60.29 -26.41 33.72
N ARG A 383 60.01 -27.10 34.83
CA ARG A 383 58.65 -27.26 35.34
C ARG A 383 58.05 -25.91 35.72
N GLU A 384 58.84 -25.00 36.27
CA GLU A 384 58.38 -23.65 36.62
C GLU A 384 57.99 -22.84 35.38
N ILE A 385 58.78 -22.91 34.31
CA ILE A 385 58.46 -22.30 33.01
C ILE A 385 57.17 -22.88 32.41
N VAL A 386 56.99 -24.21 32.46
CA VAL A 386 55.75 -24.87 32.02
C VAL A 386 54.54 -24.35 32.80
N VAL A 387 54.66 -24.25 34.13
CA VAL A 387 53.57 -23.76 34.99
C VAL A 387 53.21 -22.32 34.66
N GLN A 388 54.21 -21.43 34.50
CA GLN A 388 53.98 -20.03 34.10
C GLN A 388 53.30 -19.91 32.74
N THR A 389 53.78 -20.66 31.74
CA THR A 389 53.20 -20.68 30.39
C THR A 389 51.74 -21.18 30.41
N LEU A 390 51.46 -22.21 31.23
CA LEU A 390 50.11 -22.75 31.37
C LEU A 390 49.16 -21.72 32.01
N ASP A 391 49.64 -20.93 32.97
CA ASP A 391 48.87 -19.88 33.61
C ASP A 391 48.63 -18.66 32.69
N GLU A 392 49.54 -18.38 31.76
CA GLU A 392 49.36 -17.38 30.68
C GLU A 392 48.35 -17.85 29.65
N VAL A 393 48.43 -19.09 29.16
CA VAL A 393 47.41 -19.69 28.28
C VAL A 393 46.03 -19.67 28.94
N ARG A 394 45.96 -20.03 30.23
CA ARG A 394 44.71 -19.92 31.01
C ARG A 394 44.25 -18.48 31.16
N ARG A 395 45.16 -17.50 31.24
CA ARG A 395 44.81 -16.07 31.26
C ARG A 395 44.18 -15.63 29.95
N LEU A 396 44.80 -15.94 28.82
CA LEU A 396 44.27 -15.64 27.48
C LEU A 396 42.90 -16.32 27.24
N ALA A 397 42.76 -17.57 27.68
CA ALA A 397 41.48 -18.30 27.63
C ALA A 397 40.39 -17.75 28.57
N ARG A 398 40.72 -16.83 29.51
CA ARG A 398 39.75 -16.16 30.39
C ARG A 398 39.25 -14.85 29.80
N ASP A 399 40.01 -14.22 28.91
CA ASP A 399 39.60 -12.97 28.24
C ASP A 399 38.60 -13.25 27.09
N LEU A 400 38.74 -14.41 26.44
CA LEU A 400 37.71 -15.02 25.59
C LEU A 400 36.72 -15.80 26.44
N ARG A 401 35.51 -15.26 26.65
CA ARG A 401 34.33 -15.90 27.28
C ARG A 401 34.68 -16.98 28.33
N PRO A 402 34.64 -16.68 29.65
CA PRO A 402 35.07 -17.63 30.65
C PRO A 402 34.26 -18.94 30.54
N SER A 403 34.92 -20.05 30.24
CA SER A 403 34.31 -21.40 30.34
C SER A 403 33.77 -21.67 31.74
N THR A 404 34.27 -20.94 32.74
CA THR A 404 33.76 -20.85 34.11
C THR A 404 32.32 -20.32 34.18
N LEU A 405 31.95 -19.35 33.34
CA LEU A 405 30.58 -18.83 33.28
C LEU A 405 29.63 -19.92 32.77
N ASP A 406 30.02 -20.66 31.73
CA ASP A 406 29.20 -21.74 31.17
C ASP A 406 29.05 -22.92 32.14
N ASN A 407 30.05 -23.22 32.96
CA ASN A 407 30.06 -24.38 33.87
C ASN A 407 29.57 -24.09 35.30
N LEU A 408 29.85 -22.90 35.85
CA LEU A 408 29.63 -22.57 37.26
C LEU A 408 28.65 -21.40 37.47
N GLY A 409 28.31 -20.65 36.42
CA GLY A 409 27.40 -19.50 36.50
C GLY A 409 28.06 -18.20 36.91
N LEU A 410 27.25 -17.14 37.01
CA LEU A 410 27.71 -15.76 37.18
C LEU A 410 28.48 -15.50 38.48
N ALA A 411 27.91 -15.87 39.63
CA ALA A 411 28.52 -15.57 40.93
C ALA A 411 29.92 -16.17 41.11
N PRO A 412 30.16 -17.49 40.90
CA PRO A 412 31.51 -18.06 41.01
C PRO A 412 32.51 -17.45 40.01
N THR A 413 32.04 -17.06 38.83
CA THR A 413 32.87 -16.42 37.80
C THR A 413 33.27 -15.00 38.23
N LEU A 414 32.37 -14.25 38.86
CA LEU A 414 32.67 -12.94 39.44
C LEU A 414 33.62 -13.05 40.63
N GLU A 415 33.41 -13.99 41.56
CA GLU A 415 34.33 -14.21 42.69
C GLU A 415 35.76 -14.47 42.21
N TRP A 416 35.88 -15.28 41.15
CA TRP A 416 37.17 -15.57 40.54
C TRP A 416 37.80 -14.31 39.92
N TYR A 417 37.02 -13.53 39.15
CA TYR A 417 37.50 -12.29 38.53
C TYR A 417 37.89 -11.21 39.55
N ILE A 418 37.15 -11.10 40.65
CA ILE A 418 37.43 -10.20 41.77
C ILE A 418 38.80 -10.54 42.36
N LYS A 419 39.07 -11.80 42.67
CA LYS A 419 40.39 -12.24 43.17
C LYS A 419 41.51 -11.88 42.22
N ALA A 420 41.31 -12.06 40.91
CA ALA A 420 42.29 -11.68 39.90
C ALA A 420 42.54 -10.15 39.87
N CYS A 421 41.50 -9.33 40.01
CA CYS A 421 41.64 -7.87 40.09
C CYS A 421 42.35 -7.41 41.36
N GLN A 422 42.01 -7.99 42.51
CA GLN A 422 42.68 -7.71 43.80
C GLN A 422 44.19 -7.99 43.69
N GLN A 423 44.57 -9.13 43.09
CA GLN A 423 45.98 -9.49 42.89
C GLN A 423 46.71 -8.59 41.90
N LYS A 424 46.05 -8.21 40.79
CA LYS A 424 46.68 -7.45 39.71
C LYS A 424 46.83 -5.96 40.04
N TYR A 425 45.83 -5.37 40.68
CA TYR A 425 45.74 -3.92 40.88
C TYR A 425 45.91 -3.49 42.34
N GLY A 426 45.93 -4.41 43.30
CA GLY A 426 46.05 -4.09 44.72
C GLY A 426 44.81 -3.42 45.33
N LEU A 427 43.67 -3.49 44.64
CA LEU A 427 42.38 -2.92 45.06
C LEU A 427 41.71 -3.84 46.09
N ASP A 428 41.21 -3.31 47.21
CA ASP A 428 40.42 -4.07 48.18
C ASP A 428 38.96 -4.19 47.68
N ILE A 429 38.55 -5.37 47.26
CA ILE A 429 37.20 -5.59 46.69
C ILE A 429 36.37 -6.48 47.61
N SER A 430 35.32 -5.92 48.21
CA SER A 430 34.32 -6.68 48.97
C SER A 430 33.14 -7.08 48.09
N HIS A 431 32.57 -8.27 48.30
CA HIS A 431 31.43 -8.74 47.51
C HIS A 431 30.37 -9.45 48.36
N GLN A 432 29.12 -9.32 47.93
CA GLN A 432 27.98 -10.03 48.51
C GLN A 432 27.05 -10.49 47.39
N PHE A 433 26.93 -11.81 47.21
CA PHE A 433 26.11 -12.42 46.17
C PHE A 433 24.94 -13.19 46.77
N THR A 434 23.73 -12.74 46.46
CA THR A 434 22.45 -13.30 46.93
C THR A 434 21.64 -13.73 45.71
N LEU A 435 22.06 -14.83 45.08
CA LEU A 435 21.33 -15.52 44.03
C LEU A 435 20.70 -16.80 44.61
N ALA A 436 19.52 -17.20 44.14
CA ALA A 436 18.95 -18.48 44.54
C ALA A 436 19.88 -19.64 44.06
N PRO A 437 20.29 -20.58 44.92
CA PRO A 437 21.33 -21.58 44.59
C PRO A 437 21.03 -22.51 43.40
N SER A 438 19.79 -22.52 42.91
CA SER A 438 19.29 -23.45 41.88
C SER A 438 18.74 -22.77 40.62
N GLU A 439 18.69 -21.44 40.55
CA GLU A 439 18.26 -20.72 39.35
C GLU A 439 19.47 -20.17 38.60
N ARG A 440 19.77 -20.76 37.45
CA ARG A 440 20.68 -20.12 36.50
C ARG A 440 19.92 -19.05 35.76
N LEU A 441 20.49 -17.86 35.71
CA LEU A 441 19.98 -16.79 34.85
C LEU A 441 20.13 -17.22 33.38
N PRO A 442 19.29 -16.68 32.47
CA PRO A 442 19.50 -16.80 31.04
C PRO A 442 20.95 -16.47 30.66
N ARG A 443 21.54 -17.26 29.75
CA ARG A 443 22.97 -17.18 29.40
C ARG A 443 23.40 -15.78 28.95
N ASP A 444 22.54 -15.09 28.23
CA ASP A 444 22.82 -13.75 27.71
C ASP A 444 22.86 -12.71 28.85
N ILE A 445 22.03 -12.88 29.88
CA ILE A 445 22.04 -12.06 31.09
C ILE A 445 23.32 -12.30 31.89
N GLU A 446 23.69 -13.57 32.12
CA GLU A 446 24.94 -13.91 32.82
C GLU A 446 26.15 -13.29 32.10
N LEU A 447 26.20 -13.40 30.78
CA LEU A 447 27.31 -12.86 29.98
C LEU A 447 27.38 -11.34 30.05
N ILE A 448 26.25 -10.65 29.91
CA ILE A 448 26.22 -9.18 29.91
C ILE A 448 26.54 -8.64 31.31
N LEU A 449 25.93 -9.18 32.38
CA LEU A 449 26.25 -8.76 33.75
C LEU A 449 27.74 -8.99 34.07
N TYR A 450 28.31 -10.11 33.60
CA TYR A 450 29.74 -10.35 33.72
C TYR A 450 30.58 -9.29 32.99
N ARG A 451 30.24 -8.96 31.73
CA ARG A 451 30.96 -7.94 30.95
C ARG A 451 30.82 -6.55 31.57
N VAL A 452 29.66 -6.20 32.12
CA VAL A 452 29.46 -4.95 32.88
C VAL A 452 30.38 -4.91 34.09
N ALA A 453 30.44 -6.00 34.88
CA ALA A 453 31.33 -6.07 36.03
C ALA A 453 32.81 -5.96 35.64
N GLN A 454 33.23 -6.59 34.55
CA GLN A 454 34.60 -6.48 34.04
C GLN A 454 34.97 -5.03 33.68
N GLU A 455 34.10 -4.37 32.91
CA GLU A 455 34.34 -3.01 32.47
C GLU A 455 34.33 -2.04 33.65
N ALA A 456 33.37 -2.17 34.58
CA ALA A 456 33.28 -1.36 35.78
C ALA A 456 34.53 -1.50 36.67
N LEU A 457 34.96 -2.73 36.95
CA LEU A 457 36.17 -2.96 37.76
C LEU A 457 37.45 -2.50 37.06
N THR A 458 37.51 -2.62 35.74
CA THR A 458 38.62 -2.06 34.95
C THR A 458 38.66 -0.55 35.03
N ASN A 459 37.50 0.11 34.96
CA ASN A 459 37.37 1.55 35.10
C ASN A 459 37.79 2.02 36.50
N ILE A 460 37.36 1.32 37.55
CA ILE A 460 37.79 1.61 38.93
C ILE A 460 39.31 1.50 39.04
N ALA A 461 39.88 0.39 38.59
CA ALA A 461 41.31 0.13 38.69
C ALA A 461 42.17 1.14 37.90
N ARG A 462 41.68 1.65 36.76
CA ARG A 462 42.44 2.55 35.88
C ARG A 462 42.21 4.03 36.16
N HIS A 463 41.00 4.41 36.57
CA HIS A 463 40.57 5.80 36.56
C HIS A 463 40.18 6.32 37.94
N ALA A 464 39.62 5.49 38.82
CA ALA A 464 39.03 5.97 40.07
C ALA A 464 40.05 6.35 41.15
N ARG A 465 41.29 5.83 41.11
CA ARG A 465 42.25 5.94 42.23
C ARG A 465 41.63 5.51 43.58
N ALA A 466 40.71 4.55 43.52
CA ALA A 466 40.02 3.99 44.66
C ALA A 466 40.95 3.06 45.46
N ASN A 467 40.74 3.00 46.77
CA ASN A 467 41.38 2.01 47.64
C ASN A 467 40.47 0.80 47.86
N ARG A 468 39.15 1.02 47.80
CA ARG A 468 38.14 -0.01 48.05
C ARG A 468 37.01 0.05 47.02
N ALA A 469 36.52 -1.13 46.66
CA ALA A 469 35.32 -1.30 45.87
C ALA A 469 34.37 -2.34 46.49
N TRP A 470 33.08 -2.20 46.21
CA TRP A 470 32.03 -3.09 46.68
C TRP A 470 31.21 -3.59 45.50
N ILE A 471 30.88 -4.88 45.52
CA ILE A 471 30.04 -5.51 44.49
C ILE A 471 28.89 -6.26 45.17
N HIS A 472 27.67 -5.88 44.84
CA HIS A 472 26.46 -6.54 45.29
C HIS A 472 25.73 -7.10 44.08
N LEU A 473 25.44 -8.40 44.12
CA LEU A 473 24.61 -9.07 43.13
C LEU A 473 23.47 -9.73 43.86
N GLU A 474 22.24 -9.34 43.55
CA GLU A 474 21.05 -9.91 44.16
C GLU A 474 19.98 -10.22 43.11
N GLN A 475 19.18 -11.24 43.37
CA GLN A 475 17.95 -11.53 42.63
C GLN A 475 16.76 -11.39 43.58
N VAL A 476 15.84 -10.49 43.24
CA VAL A 476 14.59 -10.26 43.99
C VAL A 476 13.42 -10.55 43.06
N GLY A 477 12.84 -11.75 43.19
CA GLY A 477 11.82 -12.23 42.26
C GLY A 477 12.38 -12.38 40.84
N ASP A 478 11.77 -11.70 39.88
CA ASP A 478 12.21 -11.67 38.48
C ASP A 478 13.18 -10.53 38.17
N LEU A 479 13.68 -9.80 39.17
CA LEU A 479 14.62 -8.70 38.95
C LEU A 479 16.01 -9.08 39.45
N VAL A 480 17.00 -9.03 38.57
CA VAL A 480 18.42 -9.15 38.92
C VAL A 480 19.02 -7.76 39.02
N ARG A 481 19.67 -7.48 40.14
CA ARG A 481 20.38 -6.23 40.38
C ARG A 481 21.87 -6.50 40.59
N LEU A 482 22.69 -5.85 39.76
CA LEU A 482 24.14 -5.78 39.94
C LEU A 482 24.51 -4.34 40.32
N ARG A 483 25.14 -4.14 41.46
CA ARG A 483 25.57 -2.85 41.97
C ARG A 483 27.06 -2.87 42.28
N ILE A 484 27.80 -1.91 41.73
CA ILE A 484 29.25 -1.80 41.84
C ILE A 484 29.59 -0.39 42.30
N GLU A 485 30.32 -0.28 43.41
CA GLU A 485 30.67 1.00 44.04
C GLU A 485 32.18 1.10 44.29
N ASP A 486 32.72 2.30 44.22
CA ASP A 486 34.11 2.61 44.59
C ASP A 486 34.23 3.87 45.46
N ASP A 487 35.29 3.94 46.26
CA ASP A 487 35.64 5.10 47.10
C ASP A 487 36.61 6.09 46.43
N GLY A 488 36.66 6.09 45.10
CA GLY A 488 37.61 6.85 44.31
C GLY A 488 37.24 8.31 44.11
N CYS A 489 37.92 8.93 43.13
CA CYS A 489 37.81 10.36 42.87
C CYS A 489 36.49 10.78 42.20
N GLY A 490 35.65 9.84 41.77
CA GLY A 490 34.41 10.11 41.02
C GLY A 490 34.61 10.99 39.78
N PHE A 491 33.52 11.34 39.11
CA PHE A 491 33.49 12.24 37.97
C PHE A 491 32.11 12.91 37.82
N ASP A 492 32.04 13.94 37.00
CA ASP A 492 30.78 14.56 36.62
C ASP A 492 30.13 13.78 35.46
N VAL A 493 28.95 13.22 35.72
CA VAL A 493 28.27 12.29 34.80
C VAL A 493 27.82 12.98 33.51
N GLU A 494 27.21 14.17 33.60
CA GLU A 494 26.66 14.89 32.43
C GLU A 494 27.77 15.32 31.46
N THR A 495 28.87 15.86 31.99
CA THR A 495 30.02 16.28 31.17
C THR A 495 30.71 15.09 30.52
N THR A 496 30.76 13.94 31.21
CA THR A 496 31.39 12.72 30.70
C THR A 496 30.52 12.08 29.61
N LEU A 497 29.21 11.91 29.80
CA LEU A 497 28.34 11.31 28.78
C LEU A 497 28.26 12.14 27.48
N ASN A 498 28.40 13.47 27.55
CA ASN A 498 28.36 14.35 26.38
C ASN A 498 29.69 14.43 25.59
N ALA A 499 30.80 13.98 26.15
CA ALA A 499 32.10 13.96 25.49
C ALA A 499 32.23 12.75 24.55
N HIS A 500 31.78 12.92 23.30
CA HIS A 500 31.61 11.85 22.30
C HIS A 500 32.89 11.04 21.94
N ASP A 501 34.09 11.55 22.23
CA ASP A 501 35.36 10.94 21.76
C ASP A 501 36.15 10.16 22.83
N ARG A 502 35.69 10.08 24.09
CA ARG A 502 36.52 9.50 25.18
C ARG A 502 35.88 8.44 26.08
N ASN A 503 34.60 8.10 25.90
CA ASN A 503 33.86 7.30 26.88
C ASN A 503 33.25 5.99 26.32
N LEU A 504 34.01 5.30 25.47
CA LEU A 504 33.59 4.03 24.85
C LEU A 504 33.20 2.94 25.88
N GLY A 505 33.81 2.94 27.06
CA GLY A 505 33.53 1.97 28.12
C GLY A 505 32.13 2.11 28.72
N LEU A 506 31.76 3.33 29.14
CA LEU A 506 30.44 3.63 29.72
C LEU A 506 29.32 3.54 28.67
N LEU A 507 29.56 4.04 27.46
CA LEU A 507 28.62 3.91 26.35
C LEU A 507 28.38 2.42 26.03
N GLY A 508 29.45 1.62 25.99
CA GLY A 508 29.35 0.17 25.78
C GLY A 508 28.58 -0.55 26.89
N ILE A 509 28.69 -0.11 28.16
CA ILE A 509 27.85 -0.63 29.25
C ILE A 509 26.38 -0.28 29.00
N GLN A 510 26.08 0.98 28.68
CA GLN A 510 24.71 1.44 28.43
C GLN A 510 24.04 0.71 27.27
N GLU A 511 24.74 0.55 26.15
CA GLU A 511 24.26 -0.21 24.99
C GLU A 511 23.98 -1.67 25.33
N ARG A 512 24.91 -2.35 26.04
CA ARG A 512 24.75 -3.76 26.42
C ARG A 512 23.59 -3.97 27.39
N VAL A 513 23.38 -3.08 28.35
CA VAL A 513 22.22 -3.14 29.26
C VAL A 513 20.92 -2.89 28.49
N GLY A 514 20.94 -1.95 27.53
CA GLY A 514 19.81 -1.69 26.64
C GLY A 514 19.40 -2.89 25.79
N LEU A 515 20.35 -3.71 25.33
CA LEU A 515 20.07 -4.94 24.57
C LEU A 515 19.26 -5.98 25.37
N LEU A 516 19.31 -5.93 26.70
CA LEU A 516 18.51 -6.80 27.58
C LEU A 516 17.17 -6.16 28.00
N GLY A 517 16.85 -4.97 27.50
CA GLY A 517 15.73 -4.19 28.04
C GLY A 517 15.94 -3.75 29.50
N GLY A 518 17.19 -3.74 29.97
CA GLY A 518 17.56 -3.39 31.34
C GLY A 518 17.64 -1.89 31.58
N LYS A 519 17.77 -1.52 32.86
CA LYS A 519 18.01 -0.14 33.30
C LYS A 519 19.41 -0.01 33.89
N LEU A 520 20.13 1.01 33.45
CA LEU A 520 21.40 1.43 34.02
C LEU A 520 21.18 2.71 34.82
N HIS A 521 21.61 2.71 36.08
CA HIS A 521 21.71 3.89 36.92
C HIS A 521 23.18 4.13 37.24
N LEU A 522 23.65 5.34 36.98
CA LEU A 522 25.03 5.74 37.23
C LEU A 522 25.01 7.00 38.08
N GLU A 523 25.60 6.90 39.28
CA GLU A 523 25.75 8.01 40.21
C GLU A 523 27.25 8.25 40.42
N SER A 524 27.70 9.46 40.13
CA SER A 524 29.08 9.87 40.42
C SER A 524 29.14 11.38 40.62
N ALA A 525 30.02 11.80 41.50
CA ALA A 525 30.38 13.20 41.67
C ALA A 525 31.87 13.31 42.01
N PRO A 526 32.56 14.38 41.57
CA PRO A 526 33.96 14.59 41.92
C PRO A 526 34.18 14.55 43.45
N GLY A 527 35.06 13.64 43.87
CA GLY A 527 35.42 13.38 45.27
C GLY A 527 34.47 12.45 46.04
N GLN A 528 33.42 11.91 45.42
CA GLN A 528 32.42 11.04 46.09
C GLN A 528 32.40 9.60 45.58
N GLY A 529 33.35 9.20 44.73
CA GLY A 529 33.37 7.88 44.12
C GLY A 529 32.35 7.70 43.00
N THR A 530 32.10 6.44 42.64
CA THR A 530 31.15 6.06 41.59
C THR A 530 30.29 4.91 42.09
N CYS A 531 28.99 4.95 41.79
CA CYS A 531 28.05 3.85 41.95
C CYS A 531 27.41 3.55 40.59
N LEU A 532 27.57 2.32 40.13
CA LEU A 532 26.96 1.78 38.91
C LEU A 532 25.99 0.67 39.30
N GLN A 533 24.72 0.84 38.96
CA GLN A 533 23.67 -0.13 39.23
C GLN A 533 22.96 -0.52 37.94
N VAL A 534 22.91 -1.83 37.68
CA VAL A 534 22.19 -2.44 36.55
C VAL A 534 21.03 -3.26 37.09
N GLU A 535 19.87 -3.11 36.47
CA GLU A 535 18.66 -3.86 36.76
C GLU A 535 18.12 -4.50 35.47
N VAL A 536 17.95 -5.82 35.47
CA VAL A 536 17.47 -6.59 34.32
C VAL A 536 16.44 -7.63 34.79
N ALA A 537 15.42 -7.90 33.97
CA ALA A 537 14.48 -8.98 34.25
C ALA A 537 15.21 -10.34 34.11
N ALA A 538 14.88 -11.32 34.96
CA ALA A 538 15.49 -12.64 34.97
C ALA A 538 14.83 -13.61 33.95
N SER A 539 13.73 -13.20 33.31
CA SER A 539 12.91 -13.98 32.38
C SER A 539 13.01 -13.57 30.91
#